data_AF-A0AAW0F7U8-F1
#
_entry.id   AF-A0AAW0F7U8-F1
#
_cell.length_a   1.000
_cell.length_b   1.000
_cell.length_c   1.000
_cell.angle_alpha   90.00
_cell.angle_beta   90.00
_cell.angle_gamma   90.00
#
_symmetry.space_group_name_H-M   'P 1'
#
loop_
_entity.id
_entity.type
_entity.pdbx_description
1 polymer ?
#
loop_
_entity_poly.entity_id
_entity_poly.type
_entity_poly.pdbx_seq_one_letter_code
_entity_poly.pdbx_strand_id
1 'polypeptide(L)'
;MVDGTLRCIGDKTHLKQKYGTGFEVTVRVAEESRATMAGVELFFETAFPTSELTEVRAGRFTYQLPNTVRLSSVFTALEEHKEKLRIRDYNVSQTSIEQVFMRISEEAELQQEEEHRQRMERKSKSCCGCC
;
A
#
# COMPACT_ATOMS: atom_id res chain seq x y z
N MET A 1 17.82 -9.48 -0.01
CA MET A 1 18.08 -10.82 0.56
C MET A 1 17.17 -10.93 1.77
N VAL A 2 16.45 -12.04 1.91
CA VAL A 2 15.54 -12.29 3.04
C VAL A 2 15.73 -13.75 3.44
N ASP A 3 15.90 -14.00 4.74
CA ASP A 3 16.13 -15.32 5.33
C ASP A 3 17.20 -16.17 4.59
N GLY A 4 18.43 -15.64 4.52
CA GLY A 4 19.54 -16.37 3.88
C GLY A 4 19.45 -16.50 2.35
N THR A 5 18.36 -16.06 1.72
CA THR A 5 18.07 -16.32 0.31
C THR A 5 17.97 -15.02 -0.50
N LEU A 6 18.55 -15.03 -1.71
CA LEU A 6 18.49 -13.91 -2.64
C LEU A 6 17.13 -13.89 -3.36
N ARG A 7 16.20 -13.04 -2.89
CA ARG A 7 14.84 -12.93 -3.43
C ARG A 7 14.70 -11.97 -4.62
N CYS A 8 15.51 -10.91 -4.69
CA CYS A 8 15.41 -9.88 -5.73
C CYS A 8 16.79 -9.25 -6.01
N ILE A 9 17.03 -8.89 -7.28
CA ILE A 9 18.26 -8.23 -7.77
C ILE A 9 17.82 -7.17 -8.79
N GLY A 10 18.43 -5.98 -8.73
CA GLY A 10 18.18 -4.89 -9.67
C GLY A 10 18.62 -3.55 -9.10
N ASP A 11 18.56 -2.48 -9.91
CA ASP A 11 18.76 -1.12 -9.43
C ASP A 11 17.54 -0.62 -8.62
N LYS A 12 17.72 0.50 -7.91
CA LYS A 12 16.70 1.08 -7.03
C LYS A 12 15.37 1.32 -7.75
N THR A 13 15.41 1.81 -8.99
CA THR A 13 14.22 2.14 -9.77
C THR A 13 13.52 0.87 -10.23
N HIS A 14 14.27 -0.11 -10.72
CA HIS A 14 13.73 -1.42 -11.12
C HIS A 14 13.00 -2.10 -9.96
N LEU A 15 13.62 -2.14 -8.78
CA LEU A 15 13.02 -2.78 -7.61
C LEU A 15 11.74 -2.05 -7.15
N LYS A 16 11.73 -0.72 -7.17
CA LYS A 16 10.53 0.08 -6.87
C LYS A 16 9.41 -0.10 -7.89
N GLN A 17 9.73 -0.23 -9.17
CA GLN A 17 8.71 -0.45 -10.20
C GLN A 17 8.11 -1.85 -10.13
N LYS A 18 8.94 -2.85 -9.83
CA LYS A 18 8.53 -4.26 -9.82
C LYS A 18 7.84 -4.68 -8.52
N TYR A 19 8.29 -4.19 -7.38
CA TYR A 19 7.85 -4.61 -6.04
C TYR A 19 7.23 -3.47 -5.22
N GLY A 20 7.29 -2.23 -5.70
CA GLY A 20 6.65 -1.10 -5.04
C GLY A 20 5.15 -1.04 -5.35
N THR A 21 4.40 -0.40 -4.46
CA THR A 21 2.98 -0.13 -4.67
C THR A 21 2.70 0.90 -5.74
N GLY A 22 3.69 1.71 -6.09
CA GLY A 22 3.52 2.83 -7.00
C GLY A 22 3.76 4.13 -6.27
N PHE A 23 2.68 4.81 -5.90
CA PHE A 23 2.72 6.14 -5.29
C PHE A 23 1.98 6.19 -3.97
N GLU A 24 2.55 6.89 -3.01
CA GLU A 24 1.90 7.27 -1.77
C GLU A 24 1.43 8.72 -1.88
N VAL A 25 0.13 8.92 -1.69
CA VAL A 25 -0.51 10.24 -1.70
C VAL A 25 -0.94 10.57 -0.30
N THR A 26 -0.35 11.61 0.26
CA THR A 26 -0.71 12.14 1.57
C THR A 26 -1.47 13.43 1.37
N VAL A 27 -2.69 13.53 1.91
CA VAL A 27 -3.53 14.73 1.84
C VAL A 27 -3.81 15.21 3.25
N ARG A 28 -3.64 16.51 3.50
CA ARG A 28 -3.96 17.14 4.77
C ARG A 28 -5.10 18.13 4.61
N VAL A 29 -6.17 17.95 5.37
CA VAL A 29 -7.31 18.87 5.38
C VAL A 29 -7.05 20.05 6.32
N ALA A 30 -7.63 21.20 6.00
CA ALA A 30 -7.54 22.41 6.83
C ALA A 30 -8.40 22.31 8.10
N GLU A 31 -9.54 21.63 8.01
CA GLU A 31 -10.49 21.45 9.11
C GLU A 31 -10.93 19.99 9.19
N GLU A 32 -10.80 19.39 10.38
CA GLU A 32 -11.16 18.00 10.64
C GLU A 32 -12.66 17.86 10.93
N SER A 33 -13.49 18.35 10.00
CA SER A 33 -14.94 18.20 10.05
C SER A 33 -15.34 16.85 9.47
N ARG A 34 -16.39 16.22 10.03
CA ARG A 34 -16.91 14.93 9.53
C ARG A 34 -17.30 14.99 8.04
N ALA A 35 -17.81 16.14 7.59
CA ALA A 35 -18.19 16.35 6.20
C ALA A 35 -16.95 16.43 5.28
N THR A 36 -15.90 17.11 5.71
CA THR A 36 -14.64 17.21 4.96
C THR A 36 -13.98 15.84 4.84
N MET A 37 -13.89 15.09 5.94
CA MET A 37 -13.29 13.75 5.97
C MET A 37 -14.02 12.79 5.02
N ALA A 38 -15.35 12.72 5.12
CA ALA A 38 -16.16 11.90 4.21
C ALA A 38 -16.02 12.34 2.75
N GLY A 39 -15.86 13.64 2.49
CA GLY A 39 -15.63 14.17 1.15
C GLY A 39 -14.30 13.73 0.55
N VAL A 40 -13.24 13.66 1.35
CA VAL A 40 -11.92 13.16 0.92
C VAL A 40 -11.99 11.67 0.61
N GLU A 41 -12.61 10.88 1.49
CA GLU A 41 -12.79 9.44 1.27
C GLU A 41 -13.55 9.17 -0.03
N LEU A 42 -14.69 9.83 -0.23
CA LEU A 42 -15.49 9.71 -1.45
C LEU A 42 -14.72 10.16 -2.71
N PHE A 43 -13.91 11.22 -2.60
CA PHE A 43 -13.07 11.68 -3.71
C PHE A 43 -12.08 10.59 -4.12
N PHE A 44 -11.38 9.95 -3.18
CA PHE A 44 -10.42 8.89 -3.53
C PHE A 44 -11.12 7.65 -4.06
N GLU A 45 -12.26 7.24 -3.50
CA GLU A 45 -13.06 6.12 -4.01
C GLU A 45 -13.53 6.35 -5.46
N THR A 46 -13.89 7.58 -5.81
CA THR A 46 -14.43 7.92 -7.14
C THR A 46 -13.35 8.22 -8.17
N ALA A 47 -12.32 9.01 -7.80
CA ALA A 47 -11.25 9.41 -8.71
C ALA A 47 -10.18 8.30 -8.87
N PHE A 48 -9.95 7.51 -7.82
CA PHE A 48 -8.93 6.47 -7.76
C PHE A 48 -9.48 5.19 -7.11
N PRO A 49 -10.36 4.45 -7.79
CA PRO A 49 -11.04 3.28 -7.20
C PRO A 49 -10.10 2.15 -6.80
N THR A 50 -8.89 2.12 -7.35
CA THR A 50 -7.83 1.16 -6.99
C THR A 50 -6.91 1.69 -5.88
N SER A 51 -7.27 2.80 -5.23
CA SER A 51 -6.51 3.35 -4.11
C SER A 51 -6.80 2.60 -2.82
N GLU A 52 -5.79 2.45 -1.98
CA GLU A 52 -5.92 1.83 -0.65
C GLU A 52 -5.61 2.87 0.43
N LEU A 53 -6.52 3.06 1.38
CA LEU A 53 -6.30 3.92 2.52
C LEU A 53 -5.40 3.20 3.54
N THR A 54 -4.19 3.72 3.76
CA THR A 54 -3.20 3.10 4.65
C THR A 54 -3.18 3.73 6.05
N GLU A 55 -3.37 5.05 6.15
CA GLU A 55 -3.36 5.75 7.44
C GLU A 55 -4.32 6.94 7.44
N VAL A 56 -5.05 7.13 8.55
CA VAL A 56 -5.74 8.38 8.88
C VAL A 56 -5.27 8.87 10.24
N ARG A 57 -4.72 10.08 10.31
CA ARG A 57 -4.22 10.66 11.56
C ARG A 57 -4.25 12.19 11.55
N ALA A 58 -4.98 12.81 12.48
CA ALA A 58 -4.98 14.26 12.70
C ALA A 58 -5.19 15.08 11.41
N GLY A 59 -6.23 14.73 10.66
CA GLY A 59 -6.63 15.38 9.41
C GLY A 59 -5.72 15.05 8.23
N ARG A 60 -4.84 14.06 8.38
CA ARG A 60 -3.97 13.54 7.33
C ARG A 60 -4.47 12.18 6.87
N PHE A 61 -4.65 12.04 5.56
CA PHE A 61 -5.04 10.81 4.89
C PHE A 61 -3.89 10.36 4.01
N THR A 62 -3.50 9.10 4.15
CA THR A 62 -2.42 8.50 3.35
C THR A 62 -3.01 7.38 2.52
N TYR A 63 -2.94 7.53 1.20
CA TYR A 63 -3.43 6.57 0.21
C TYR A 63 -2.26 5.96 -0.56
N GLN A 64 -2.36 4.67 -0.89
CA GLN A 64 -1.49 3.99 -1.83
C GLN A 64 -2.19 3.89 -3.18
N LEU A 65 -1.51 4.33 -4.23
CA LEU A 65 -1.96 4.28 -5.61
C LEU A 65 -1.06 3.35 -6.42
N PRO A 66 -1.65 2.53 -7.32
CA PRO A 66 -0.86 1.67 -8.19
C PRO A 66 0.01 2.47 -9.15
N ASN A 67 1.14 1.88 -9.56
CA ASN A 67 2.06 2.47 -10.53
C ASN A 67 1.46 2.68 -11.93
N THR A 68 0.27 2.12 -12.20
CA THR A 68 -0.51 2.32 -13.43
C THR A 68 -1.15 3.71 -13.51
N VAL A 69 -1.32 4.39 -12.37
CA VAL A 69 -1.86 5.75 -12.33
C VAL A 69 -0.79 6.75 -12.76
N ARG A 70 -1.16 7.63 -13.70
CA ARG A 70 -0.26 8.71 -14.13
C ARG A 70 -0.17 9.78 -13.05
N LEU A 71 1.05 10.12 -12.64
CA LEU A 71 1.30 11.21 -11.69
C LEU A 71 0.60 12.51 -12.08
N SER A 72 0.64 12.89 -13.36
CA SER A 72 -0.03 14.09 -13.86
C SER A 72 -1.53 14.09 -13.53
N SER A 73 -2.21 12.95 -13.70
CA SER A 73 -3.64 12.81 -13.39
C SER A 73 -3.91 12.95 -11.89
N VAL A 74 -3.00 12.48 -11.03
CA VAL A 74 -3.11 12.64 -9.58
C VAL A 74 -3.02 14.12 -9.20
N PHE A 75 -1.99 14.82 -9.67
CA PHE A 75 -1.81 16.25 -9.40
C PHE A 75 -2.99 17.08 -9.93
N THR A 76 -3.44 16.81 -11.15
CA THR A 76 -4.61 17.51 -11.72
C THR A 76 -5.87 17.29 -10.88
N ALA A 77 -6.20 16.05 -10.54
CA ALA A 77 -7.40 15.76 -9.76
C ALA A 77 -7.37 16.40 -8.37
N LEU A 78 -6.21 16.38 -7.70
CA LEU A 78 -6.02 17.01 -6.39
C LEU A 78 -6.15 18.53 -6.46
N GLU A 79 -5.55 19.18 -7.45
CA GLU A 79 -5.66 20.64 -7.62
C GLU A 79 -7.10 21.07 -7.95
N GLU A 80 -7.80 20.36 -8.84
CA GLU A 80 -9.20 20.65 -9.20
C GLU A 80 -10.16 20.54 -8.01
N HIS A 81 -9.87 19.64 -7.07
CA HIS A 81 -10.73 19.39 -5.89
C HIS A 81 -10.23 20.06 -4.61
N LYS A 82 -9.08 20.75 -4.66
CA LYS A 82 -8.38 21.31 -3.48
C LYS A 82 -9.26 22.24 -2.65
N GLU A 83 -9.92 23.20 -3.31
CA GLU A 83 -10.78 24.17 -2.62
C GLU A 83 -12.04 23.52 -2.06
N LYS A 84 -12.68 22.65 -2.86
CA LYS A 84 -13.92 21.94 -2.50
C LYS A 84 -13.71 21.03 -1.28
N LEU A 85 -12.58 20.33 -1.24
CA LEU A 85 -12.21 19.40 -0.17
C LEU A 85 -11.47 20.09 0.99
N ARG A 86 -11.28 21.42 0.94
CA ARG A 86 -10.54 22.20 1.95
C ARG A 86 -9.16 21.60 2.23
N ILE A 87 -8.47 21.14 1.19
CA ILE A 87 -7.12 20.57 1.31
C ILE A 87 -6.15 21.71 1.59
N ARG A 88 -5.41 21.58 2.70
CA ARG A 88 -4.38 22.54 3.11
C ARG A 88 -3.09 22.31 2.34
N ASP A 89 -2.65 21.07 2.30
CA ASP A 89 -1.45 20.63 1.60
C ASP A 89 -1.57 19.15 1.22
N TYR A 90 -0.83 18.73 0.19
CA TYR A 90 -0.70 17.33 -0.17
C TYR A 90 0.74 17.02 -0.61
N ASN A 91 1.09 15.74 -0.55
CA ASN A 91 2.34 15.21 -1.02
C ASN A 91 2.07 13.95 -1.86
N VAL A 92 2.80 13.80 -2.96
CA VAL A 92 2.82 12.57 -3.75
C VAL A 92 4.27 12.10 -3.79
N SER A 93 4.53 10.90 -3.30
CA SER A 93 5.86 10.30 -3.29
C SER A 93 5.81 8.90 -3.89
N GLN A 94 6.93 8.44 -4.45
CA GLN A 94 7.04 7.05 -4.89
C GLN A 94 7.43 6.17 -3.71
N THR A 95 6.90 4.94 -3.65
CA THR A 95 7.30 3.93 -2.67
C THR A 95 8.81 3.90 -2.46
N SER A 96 9.25 3.90 -1.21
CA SER A 96 10.68 3.89 -0.89
C SER A 96 11.29 2.49 -1.12
N ILE A 97 12.62 2.40 -1.28
CA ILE A 97 13.25 1.08 -1.46
C ILE A 97 13.21 0.29 -0.14
N GLU A 98 13.18 1.01 0.97
CA GLU A 98 13.01 0.48 2.32
C GLU A 98 11.60 -0.14 2.47
N GLN A 99 10.55 0.54 1.98
CA GLN A 99 9.19 -0.02 1.94
C GLN A 99 9.09 -1.26 1.05
N VAL A 100 9.75 -1.26 -0.12
CA VAL A 100 9.87 -2.45 -0.97
C VAL A 100 10.52 -3.61 -0.21
N PHE A 101 11.60 -3.33 0.52
CA PHE A 101 12.30 -4.34 1.31
C PHE A 101 11.44 -4.89 2.45
N MET A 102 10.72 -4.01 3.19
CA MET A 102 9.81 -4.43 4.26
C MET A 102 8.72 -5.37 3.74
N ARG A 103 8.10 -5.05 2.60
CA ARG A 103 7.09 -5.91 1.97
C ARG A 103 7.61 -7.28 1.57
N ILE A 104 8.76 -7.31 0.87
CA ILE A 104 9.38 -8.59 0.46
C ILE A 104 9.72 -9.45 1.69
N SER A 105 10.04 -8.81 2.82
CA SER A 105 10.33 -9.50 4.08
C SER A 105 9.05 -10.08 4.71
N GLU A 106 7.99 -9.28 4.81
CA GLU A 106 6.67 -9.69 5.30
C GLU A 106 6.07 -10.82 4.45
N GLU A 107 6.14 -10.72 3.11
CA GLU A 107 5.69 -11.78 2.20
C GLU A 107 6.47 -13.10 2.42
N ALA A 108 7.76 -13.02 2.71
CA ALA A 108 8.56 -14.20 2.98
C ALA A 108 8.19 -14.86 4.32
N GLU A 109 7.91 -14.07 5.35
CA GLU A 109 7.45 -14.57 6.66
C GLU A 109 6.10 -15.29 6.52
N LEU A 110 5.14 -14.67 5.83
CA LEU A 110 3.82 -15.27 5.58
C LEU A 110 3.91 -16.60 4.81
N GLN A 111 4.78 -16.67 3.79
CA GLN A 111 5.03 -17.91 3.03
C GLN A 111 5.56 -19.02 3.95
N GLN A 112 6.48 -18.71 4.86
CA GLN A 112 7.03 -19.70 5.80
C GLN A 112 5.99 -20.21 6.78
N GLU A 113 5.12 -19.32 7.28
CA GLU A 113 4.03 -19.70 8.17
C GLU A 113 3.00 -20.61 7.47
N GLU A 114 2.67 -20.32 6.22
CA GLU A 114 1.79 -21.17 5.40
C GLU A 114 2.43 -22.54 5.12
N GLU A 115 3.70 -22.58 4.71
CA GLU A 115 4.43 -23.83 4.50
C GLU A 115 4.50 -24.68 5.78
N HIS A 116 4.77 -24.04 6.92
CA HIS A 116 4.79 -24.70 8.21
C HIS A 116 3.40 -25.27 8.58
N ARG A 117 2.34 -24.48 8.39
CA ARG A 117 0.95 -24.90 8.62
C ARG A 117 0.58 -26.09 7.74
N GLN A 118 0.84 -26.02 6.44
CA GLN A 118 0.57 -27.11 5.50
C GLN A 118 1.35 -28.38 5.85
N ARG A 119 2.60 -28.25 6.32
CA ARG A 119 3.41 -29.40 6.75
C ARG A 119 2.83 -30.07 7.99
N MET A 120 2.31 -29.30 8.95
CA MET A 120 1.65 -29.81 10.15
C MET A 120 0.32 -30.51 9.81
N GLU A 121 -0.47 -29.94 8.88
CA GLU A 121 -1.72 -30.57 8.40
C GLU A 121 -1.46 -31.89 7.66
N ARG A 122 -0.42 -31.95 6.82
CA ARG A 122 -0.01 -33.19 6.13
C ARG A 122 0.41 -34.28 7.11
N LYS A 123 1.17 -33.93 8.16
CA LYS A 123 1.55 -34.87 9.23
C LYS A 123 0.34 -35.38 10.03
N SER A 124 -0.61 -34.51 10.34
CA SER A 124 -1.85 -34.89 11.04
C SER A 124 -2.69 -35.88 10.22
N LYS A 125 -2.84 -35.63 8.91
CA LYS A 125 -3.56 -36.56 8.00
C LYS A 125 -2.82 -37.89 7.80
N SER A 126 -1.48 -37.90 7.85
CA SER A 126 -0.70 -39.14 7.75
C SER A 126 -0.74 -40.01 9.01
N CYS A 127 -1.04 -39.44 10.18
CA CYS A 127 -1.08 -40.16 11.46
C CYS A 127 -2.44 -40.82 11.78
N CYS A 128 -3.50 -40.55 11.01
CA CYS A 128 -4.83 -41.18 11.20
C CYS A 128 -5.04 -42.48 10.41
N GLY A 129 -3.99 -43.06 9.81
CA GLY A 129 -4.07 -44.23 8.91
C GLY A 129 -3.75 -45.60 9.53
N CYS A 130 -3.62 -45.72 10.86
CA CYS A 130 -3.42 -47.00 11.54
C CYS A 130 -4.50 -47.23 12.61
N CYS A 131 -5.68 -47.66 12.17
CA CYS A 131 -6.60 -48.48 12.94
C CYS A 131 -7.02 -49.66 12.06
#